data_AF-A0A0Q2SJN3-F1
#
_entry.id   AF-A0A0Q2SJN3-F1
#
_cell.length_a   1.000
_cell.length_b   1.000
_cell.length_c   1.000
_cell.angle_alpha   90.00
_cell.angle_beta   90.00
_cell.angle_gamma   90.00
#
_symmetry.space_group_name_H-M   'P 1'
#
loop_
_entity.id
_entity.type
_entity.pdbx_description
1 polymer ?
#
loop_
_entity_poly.entity_id
_entity_poly.type
_entity_poly.pdbx_seq_one_letter_code
_entity_poly.pdbx_strand_id
1 'polypeptide(L)'
;MKRFPLWAGSLLMLCSTPTLAKTVLTEKNLNTYLQIMQERDALDDSSYEPDEPATELTFATHCDWQRHYQDAVATAPANDVAEVEAIAKRHGFAPVDYYEFTHKLQWMSLEEMQMVLKSSEAMLNTLPADSRAELEIEIINQNKIIALLQRCMTQEDKQAAQRLKPVMMKKIMQMIDNS
;
A
#
# COMPACT_ATOMS: atom_id res chain seq x y z
N MET A 1 8.48 -61.54 36.36
CA MET A 1 8.50 -60.14 36.85
C MET A 1 9.61 -59.41 36.09
N LYS A 2 9.53 -58.19 35.55
CA LYS A 2 8.49 -57.18 35.30
C LYS A 2 9.15 -56.15 34.33
N ARG A 3 8.45 -55.80 33.23
CA ARG A 3 8.35 -54.46 32.58
C ARG A 3 9.59 -53.80 31.93
N PHE A 4 9.51 -53.60 30.62
CA PHE A 4 9.80 -52.28 29.99
C PHE A 4 8.50 -51.43 30.08
N PRO A 5 8.56 -50.08 30.24
CA PRO A 5 8.78 -49.14 29.12
C PRO A 5 9.64 -47.90 29.48
N LEU A 6 10.42 -47.28 28.58
CA LEU A 6 10.04 -46.49 27.40
C LEU A 6 9.29 -45.18 27.73
N TRP A 7 9.76 -44.34 28.65
CA TRP A 7 9.23 -42.97 28.83
C TRP A 7 10.30 -41.96 29.29
N ALA A 8 10.16 -40.74 28.77
CA ALA A 8 10.58 -39.46 29.36
C ALA A 8 12.05 -39.03 29.19
N GLY A 9 12.38 -38.70 27.94
CA GLY A 9 13.44 -37.74 27.63
C GLY A 9 13.00 -36.86 26.47
N SER A 10 11.78 -36.33 26.52
CA SER A 10 11.22 -35.44 25.50
C SER A 10 12.11 -34.21 25.35
N LEU A 11 12.92 -34.22 24.30
CA LEU A 11 13.51 -33.05 23.68
C LEU A 11 12.33 -32.15 23.27
N LEU A 12 11.98 -31.19 24.13
CA LEU A 12 11.15 -30.05 23.75
C LEU A 12 11.96 -29.21 22.77
N MET A 13 11.97 -29.65 21.50
CA MET A 13 12.16 -28.74 20.38
C MET A 13 11.04 -27.71 20.51
N LEU A 14 11.39 -26.55 21.06
CA LEU A 14 10.66 -25.31 20.84
C LEU A 14 10.61 -25.12 19.32
N CYS A 15 9.55 -25.62 18.69
CA CYS A 15 9.10 -25.11 17.42
C CYS A 15 8.71 -23.65 17.68
N SER A 16 9.67 -22.75 17.55
CA SER A 16 9.41 -21.36 17.23
C SER A 16 8.77 -21.36 15.84
N THR A 17 7.46 -21.64 15.80
CA THR A 17 6.67 -21.29 14.61
C THR A 17 6.81 -19.78 14.49
N PRO A 18 7.43 -19.24 13.44
CA PRO A 18 7.32 -17.82 13.18
C PRO A 18 5.83 -17.56 13.04
N THR A 19 5.26 -16.82 14.00
CA THR A 19 3.98 -16.16 13.80
C THR A 19 4.19 -15.26 12.59
N LEU A 20 3.83 -15.74 11.40
CA LEU A 20 3.86 -14.97 10.17
C LEU A 20 3.08 -13.70 10.46
N ALA A 21 3.76 -12.56 10.56
CA ALA A 21 3.08 -11.28 10.61
C ALA A 21 2.19 -11.21 9.36
N LYS A 22 0.89 -11.04 9.57
CA LYS A 22 -0.12 -11.13 8.53
C LYS A 22 -0.09 -9.84 7.70
N THR A 23 0.68 -9.83 6.61
CA THR A 23 0.65 -8.74 5.64
C THR A 23 -0.70 -8.67 4.92
N VAL A 24 -1.20 -7.45 4.66
CA VAL A 24 -2.37 -7.23 3.79
C VAL A 24 -2.03 -7.40 2.31
N LEU A 25 -0.75 -7.41 1.93
CA LEU A 25 -0.29 -7.58 0.55
C LEU A 25 -0.43 -9.04 0.09
N THR A 26 -1.64 -9.42 -0.31
CA THR A 26 -1.95 -10.74 -0.83
C THR A 26 -2.58 -10.65 -2.20
N GLU A 27 -2.46 -11.70 -3.02
CA GLU A 27 -3.14 -11.75 -4.31
C GLU A 27 -4.67 -11.69 -4.15
N LYS A 28 -5.22 -12.28 -3.07
CA LYS A 28 -6.64 -12.14 -2.74
C LYS A 28 -7.01 -10.67 -2.59
N ASN A 29 -6.32 -9.94 -1.72
CA ASN A 29 -6.62 -8.53 -1.46
C ASN A 29 -6.37 -7.65 -2.70
N LEU A 30 -5.40 -8.00 -3.55
CA LEU A 30 -5.21 -7.35 -4.85
C LEU A 30 -6.41 -7.55 -5.77
N ASN A 31 -6.93 -8.78 -5.91
CA ASN A 31 -8.11 -9.04 -6.73
C ASN A 31 -9.33 -8.28 -6.20
N THR A 32 -9.52 -8.29 -4.89
CA THR A 32 -10.59 -7.55 -4.20
C THR A 32 -10.45 -6.04 -4.44
N TYR A 33 -9.23 -5.49 -4.32
CA TYR A 33 -8.98 -4.07 -4.61
C TYR A 33 -9.34 -3.70 -6.05
N LEU A 34 -8.96 -4.52 -7.03
CA LEU A 34 -9.30 -4.26 -8.43
C LEU A 34 -10.82 -4.28 -8.69
N GLN A 35 -11.56 -5.17 -8.01
CA GLN A 35 -13.03 -5.19 -8.07
C GLN A 35 -13.65 -3.94 -7.43
N ILE A 36 -13.10 -3.49 -6.29
CA ILE A 36 -13.52 -2.24 -5.63
C ILE A 36 -13.30 -1.05 -6.56
N MET A 37 -12.14 -0.96 -7.23
CA MET A 37 -11.84 0.12 -8.19
C MET A 37 -12.85 0.13 -9.34
N GLN A 38 -13.11 -1.02 -9.97
CA GLN A 38 -14.09 -1.13 -11.06
C GLN A 38 -15.51 -0.73 -10.62
N GLU A 39 -15.92 -1.10 -9.41
CA GLU A 39 -17.23 -0.69 -8.87
C GLU A 39 -17.28 0.80 -8.57
N ARG A 40 -16.19 1.40 -8.07
CA ARG A 40 -16.10 2.87 -7.88
C ARG A 40 -16.18 3.61 -9.21
N ASP A 41 -15.41 3.18 -10.22
CA ASP A 41 -15.42 3.79 -11.55
C ASP A 41 -16.81 3.71 -12.20
N ALA A 42 -17.60 2.69 -11.89
CA ALA A 42 -18.97 2.54 -12.38
C ALA A 42 -20.01 3.39 -11.62
N LEU A 43 -19.68 3.87 -10.43
CA LEU A 43 -20.53 4.76 -9.61
C LEU A 43 -20.26 6.24 -9.87
N ASP A 44 -19.07 6.56 -10.39
CA ASP A 44 -18.66 7.92 -10.72
C ASP A 44 -19.23 8.35 -12.09
N ASP A 45 -20.36 9.06 -12.08
CA ASP A 45 -21.08 9.51 -13.29
C ASP A 45 -20.61 10.92 -13.77
N SER A 46 -19.55 11.51 -13.20
CA SER A 46 -19.11 12.85 -13.59
C SER A 46 -17.63 13.16 -13.33
N SER A 47 -16.91 13.43 -14.42
CA SER A 47 -15.72 14.29 -14.51
C SER A 47 -14.69 14.16 -13.39
N TYR A 48 -13.66 13.36 -13.66
CA TYR A 48 -12.34 13.48 -13.06
C TYR A 48 -11.87 14.96 -13.10
N GLU A 49 -12.03 15.71 -12.01
CA GLU A 49 -11.34 16.99 -11.83
C GLU A 49 -9.96 16.69 -11.20
N PRO A 50 -8.85 16.89 -11.93
CA PRO A 50 -7.51 16.53 -11.46
C PRO A 50 -6.97 17.47 -10.35
N ASP A 51 -7.76 18.43 -9.89
CA ASP A 51 -7.33 19.55 -9.07
C ASP A 51 -7.63 19.39 -7.56
N GLU A 52 -8.00 18.18 -7.09
CA GLU A 52 -8.00 17.97 -5.65
C GLU A 52 -6.56 18.03 -5.11
N PRO A 53 -6.26 18.96 -4.18
CA PRO A 53 -4.92 19.07 -3.62
C PRO A 53 -4.60 17.74 -2.94
N ALA A 54 -3.57 17.06 -3.46
CA ALA A 54 -3.08 15.80 -2.93
C ALA A 54 -3.02 15.90 -1.40
N THR A 55 -3.92 15.18 -0.73
CA THR A 55 -4.04 15.17 0.73
C THR A 55 -2.66 14.96 1.30
N GLU A 56 -2.13 15.93 2.05
CA GLU A 56 -0.77 15.84 2.55
C GLU A 56 -0.68 14.60 3.43
N LEU A 57 -0.01 13.57 2.93
CA LEU A 57 0.18 12.30 3.63
C LEU A 57 1.05 12.56 4.86
N THR A 58 0.41 12.86 5.99
CA THR A 58 1.07 13.09 7.27
C THR A 58 1.33 11.75 7.97
N PHE A 59 2.00 10.81 7.28
CA PHE A 59 2.57 9.60 7.90
C PHE A 59 3.63 9.89 8.98
N ALA A 60 3.80 11.15 9.36
CA ALA A 60 5.00 11.74 9.91
C ALA A 60 5.38 11.26 11.31
N THR A 61 4.56 10.46 12.01
CA THR A 61 4.81 10.14 13.43
C THR A 61 4.65 8.68 13.86
N HIS A 62 3.98 7.81 13.11
CA HIS A 62 3.80 6.39 13.47
C HIS A 62 3.51 5.50 12.25
N CYS A 63 3.58 4.18 12.44
CA CYS A 63 3.19 3.17 11.45
C CYS A 63 1.95 2.36 11.88
N ASP A 64 1.16 2.92 12.80
CA ASP A 64 -0.14 2.39 13.16
C ASP A 64 -1.17 2.73 12.08
N TRP A 65 -1.53 1.74 11.25
CA TRP A 65 -2.50 1.89 10.16
C TRP A 65 -3.93 2.12 10.65
N GLN A 66 -4.28 1.60 11.83
CA GLN A 66 -5.59 1.86 12.44
C GLN A 66 -5.72 3.34 12.79
N ARG A 67 -4.64 3.93 13.32
CA ARG A 67 -4.58 5.35 13.63
C ARG A 67 -4.54 6.21 12.37
N HIS A 68 -3.76 5.85 11.35
CA HIS A 68 -3.75 6.57 10.07
C HIS A 68 -5.14 6.59 9.43
N TYR A 69 -5.84 5.45 9.45
CA TYR A 69 -7.21 5.38 8.98
C TYR A 69 -8.16 6.28 9.79
N GLN A 70 -8.07 6.29 11.13
CA GLN A 70 -8.88 7.16 11.98
C GLN A 70 -8.65 8.65 11.69
N ASP A 71 -7.39 9.05 11.51
CA ASP A 71 -7.03 10.43 11.19
C ASP A 71 -7.55 10.81 9.79
N ALA A 72 -7.43 9.90 8.81
CA ALA A 72 -7.95 10.11 7.46
C ALA A 72 -9.47 10.28 7.44
N VAL A 73 -10.23 9.38 8.06
CA VAL A 73 -11.70 9.48 8.09
C VAL A 73 -12.21 10.68 8.88
N ALA A 74 -11.42 11.20 9.83
CA ALA A 74 -11.77 12.41 10.58
C ALA A 74 -11.63 13.69 9.72
N THR A 75 -10.87 13.64 8.63
CA THR A 75 -10.59 14.80 7.75
C THR A 75 -11.31 14.73 6.40
N ALA A 76 -11.67 13.55 5.92
CA ALA A 76 -12.34 13.35 4.64
C ALA A 76 -13.85 13.64 4.69
N PRO A 77 -14.49 13.96 3.54
CA PRO A 77 -15.94 14.10 3.47
C PRO A 77 -16.66 12.81 3.89
N ALA A 78 -17.66 12.93 4.77
CA ALA A 78 -18.32 11.79 5.39
C ALA A 78 -19.04 10.87 4.37
N ASN A 79 -19.53 11.44 3.27
CA ASN A 79 -20.14 10.71 2.16
C ASN A 79 -19.11 9.82 1.45
N ASP A 80 -17.93 10.36 1.13
CA ASP A 80 -16.88 9.63 0.42
C ASP A 80 -16.33 8.47 1.27
N VAL A 81 -16.11 8.73 2.57
CA VAL A 81 -15.71 7.70 3.53
C VAL A 81 -16.75 6.58 3.60
N ALA A 82 -18.04 6.94 3.75
CA ALA A 82 -19.11 5.96 3.85
C ALA A 82 -19.25 5.10 2.59
N GLU A 83 -19.08 5.69 1.41
CA GLU A 83 -19.14 4.98 0.14
C GLU A 83 -17.99 3.99 -0.01
N VAL A 84 -16.75 4.45 0.15
CA VAL A 84 -15.55 3.60 0.04
C VAL A 84 -15.60 2.45 1.05
N GLU A 85 -15.99 2.74 2.30
CA GLU A 85 -16.16 1.70 3.31
C GLU A 85 -17.25 0.70 2.96
N ALA A 86 -18.38 1.15 2.43
CA ALA A 86 -19.48 0.27 2.06
C ALA A 86 -19.07 -0.67 0.92
N ILE A 87 -18.37 -0.16 -0.09
CA ILE A 87 -17.84 -0.97 -1.20
C ILE A 87 -16.81 -1.97 -0.67
N ALA A 88 -15.82 -1.51 0.11
CA ALA A 88 -14.79 -2.38 0.68
C ALA A 88 -15.41 -3.52 1.52
N LYS A 89 -16.39 -3.20 2.38
CA LYS A 89 -17.13 -4.17 3.21
C LYS A 89 -17.91 -5.18 2.36
N ARG A 90 -18.57 -4.75 1.27
CA ARG A 90 -19.29 -5.67 0.34
C ARG A 90 -18.35 -6.72 -0.24
N HIS A 91 -17.11 -6.35 -0.52
CA HIS A 91 -16.08 -7.25 -1.04
C HIS A 91 -15.31 -8.01 0.05
N GLY A 92 -15.72 -7.92 1.31
CA GLY A 92 -15.09 -8.62 2.43
C GLY A 92 -13.73 -8.05 2.83
N PHE A 93 -13.45 -6.80 2.48
CA PHE A 93 -12.25 -6.06 2.86
C PHE A 93 -12.58 -5.16 4.05
N ALA A 94 -11.93 -5.38 5.20
CA ALA A 94 -12.08 -4.47 6.32
C ALA A 94 -11.54 -3.08 5.93
N PRO A 95 -12.22 -1.96 6.28
CA PRO A 95 -11.80 -0.62 5.88
C PRO A 95 -10.35 -0.27 6.21
N VAL A 96 -9.89 -0.64 7.40
CA VAL A 96 -8.52 -0.39 7.87
C VAL A 96 -7.52 -1.19 7.04
N ASP A 97 -7.81 -2.47 6.77
CA ASP A 97 -6.95 -3.32 5.94
C ASP A 97 -6.93 -2.81 4.49
N TYR A 98 -8.06 -2.29 3.99
CA TYR A 98 -8.16 -1.69 2.66
C TYR A 98 -7.30 -0.43 2.58
N TYR A 99 -7.43 0.46 3.56
CA TYR A 99 -6.63 1.67 3.69
C TYR A 99 -5.12 1.36 3.79
N GLU A 100 -4.74 0.37 4.60
CA GLU A 100 -3.36 -0.10 4.67
C GLU A 100 -2.88 -0.63 3.31
N PHE A 101 -3.70 -1.43 2.64
CA PHE A 101 -3.37 -2.04 1.37
C PHE A 101 -3.14 -1.00 0.26
N THR A 102 -3.97 0.04 0.16
CA THR A 102 -3.81 1.10 -0.85
C THR A 102 -2.49 1.85 -0.69
N HIS A 103 -2.10 2.19 0.53
CA HIS A 103 -0.82 2.87 0.78
C HIS A 103 0.39 1.97 0.54
N LYS A 104 0.27 0.66 0.82
CA LYS A 104 1.33 -0.31 0.47
C LYS A 104 1.44 -0.53 -1.04
N LEU A 105 0.33 -0.47 -1.79
CA LEU A 105 0.37 -0.43 -3.25
C LEU A 105 1.01 0.87 -3.78
N GLN A 106 0.67 2.02 -3.20
CA GLN A 106 1.28 3.30 -3.55
C GLN A 106 2.80 3.25 -3.36
N TRP A 107 3.26 2.68 -2.24
CA TRP A 107 4.69 2.45 -2.03
C TRP A 107 5.32 1.58 -3.13
N MET A 108 4.66 0.49 -3.54
CA MET A 108 5.15 -0.37 -4.63
C MET A 108 5.33 0.40 -5.93
N SER A 109 4.38 1.29 -6.28
CA SER A 109 4.47 2.14 -7.46
C SER A 109 5.57 3.20 -7.34
N LEU A 110 5.67 3.85 -6.19
CA LEU A 110 6.71 4.85 -5.92
C LEU A 110 8.12 4.26 -5.92
N GLU A 111 8.28 3.00 -5.49
CA GLU A 111 9.58 2.31 -5.54
C GLU A 111 10.10 2.18 -6.97
N GLU A 112 9.23 1.89 -7.95
CA GLU A 112 9.60 1.83 -9.37
C GLU A 112 9.98 3.22 -9.91
N MET A 113 9.31 4.27 -9.43
CA MET A 113 9.58 5.64 -9.83
C MET A 113 10.85 6.24 -9.21
N GLN A 114 11.49 5.58 -8.23
CA GLN A 114 12.72 6.09 -7.61
C GLN A 114 13.86 6.30 -8.61
N MET A 115 13.97 5.44 -9.63
CA MET A 115 15.00 5.62 -10.66
C MET A 115 14.72 6.87 -11.50
N VAL A 116 13.44 7.09 -11.85
CA VAL A 116 13.01 8.28 -12.58
C VAL A 116 13.27 9.53 -11.74
N LEU A 117 12.93 9.52 -10.45
CA LEU A 117 13.18 10.63 -9.54
C LEU A 117 14.66 11.00 -9.45
N LYS A 118 15.55 10.01 -9.32
CA LYS A 118 17.00 10.24 -9.32
C LYS A 118 17.49 10.82 -10.64
N SER A 119 16.92 10.37 -11.75
CA SER A 119 17.22 10.95 -13.07
C SER A 119 16.75 12.40 -13.17
N SER A 120 15.54 12.69 -12.68
CA SER A 120 15.00 14.06 -12.63
C SER A 120 15.86 14.98 -11.78
N GLU A 121 16.31 14.51 -10.60
CA GLU A 121 17.22 15.24 -9.72
C GLU A 121 18.54 15.58 -10.42
N ALA A 122 19.13 14.65 -11.17
CA ALA A 122 20.34 14.89 -11.94
C ALA A 122 20.16 15.94 -13.05
N MET A 123 18.94 16.07 -13.59
CA MET A 123 18.61 17.02 -14.66
C MET A 123 18.23 18.41 -14.15
N LEU A 124 17.96 18.61 -12.86
CA LEU A 124 17.53 19.89 -12.29
C LEU A 124 18.41 21.07 -12.74
N ASN A 125 19.74 20.87 -12.76
CA ASN A 125 20.72 21.89 -13.14
C ASN A 125 20.65 22.31 -14.62
N THR A 126 19.97 21.53 -15.46
CA THR A 126 19.77 21.81 -16.89
C THR A 126 18.48 22.58 -17.18
N LEU A 127 17.59 22.69 -16.19
CA LEU A 127 16.30 23.36 -16.33
C LEU A 127 16.40 24.88 -16.08
N PRO A 128 15.52 25.69 -16.74
CA PRO A 128 15.28 27.08 -16.37
C PRO A 128 14.88 27.22 -14.89
N ALA A 129 15.12 28.40 -14.29
CA ALA A 129 14.93 28.62 -12.86
C ALA A 129 13.50 28.31 -12.37
N ASP A 130 12.48 28.74 -13.11
CA ASP A 130 11.08 28.55 -12.71
C ASP A 130 10.69 27.06 -12.71
N SER A 131 11.00 26.33 -13.79
CA SER A 131 10.75 24.89 -13.87
C SER A 131 11.60 24.06 -12.91
N ARG A 132 12.81 24.55 -12.57
CA ARG A 132 13.67 23.91 -11.58
C ARG A 132 13.07 23.99 -10.19
N ALA A 133 12.58 25.16 -9.77
CA ALA A 133 12.02 25.34 -8.44
C ALA A 133 10.77 24.47 -8.22
N GLU A 134 9.90 24.37 -9.22
CA GLU A 134 8.72 23.50 -9.19
C GLU A 134 9.12 22.02 -9.07
N LEU A 135 10.02 21.55 -9.95
CA LEU A 135 10.46 20.16 -9.93
C LEU A 135 11.26 19.80 -8.67
N GLU A 136 12.04 20.74 -8.11
CA GLU A 136 12.72 20.57 -6.82
C GLU A 136 11.72 20.31 -5.68
N ILE A 137 10.65 21.09 -5.61
CA ILE A 137 9.59 20.92 -4.60
C ILE A 137 8.93 19.55 -4.76
N GLU A 138 8.60 19.16 -6.00
CA GLU A 138 8.00 17.87 -6.28
C GLU A 138 8.91 16.71 -5.89
N ILE A 139 10.19 16.74 -6.29
CA ILE A 139 11.18 15.70 -5.94
C ILE A 139 11.33 15.60 -4.41
N ILE A 140 11.41 16.72 -3.69
CA ILE A 140 11.49 16.74 -2.23
C ILE A 140 10.25 16.10 -1.62
N ASN A 141 9.05 16.45 -2.11
CA ASN A 141 7.81 15.90 -1.60
C ASN A 141 7.69 14.39 -1.86
N GLN A 142 8.00 13.93 -3.08
CA GLN A 142 7.97 12.51 -3.42
C GLN A 142 9.00 11.71 -2.59
N ASN A 143 10.22 12.23 -2.41
CA ASN A 143 11.23 11.61 -1.54
C ASN A 143 10.77 11.52 -0.09
N LYS A 144 10.09 12.55 0.43
CA LYS A 144 9.49 12.53 1.78
C LYS A 144 8.44 11.42 1.89
N ILE A 145 7.52 11.31 0.94
CA ILE A 145 6.47 10.27 0.92
C ILE A 145 7.10 8.87 0.83
N ILE A 146 8.05 8.67 -0.08
CA ILE A 146 8.78 7.39 -0.22
C ILE A 146 9.44 7.00 1.10
N ALA A 147 10.18 7.92 1.73
CA ALA A 147 10.86 7.67 2.98
C ALA A 147 9.89 7.37 4.14
N LEU A 148 8.70 7.98 4.14
CA LEU A 148 7.66 7.71 5.13
C LEU A 148 7.07 6.32 4.96
N LEU A 149 6.60 5.99 3.75
CA LEU A 149 6.03 4.68 3.46
C LEU A 149 7.06 3.56 3.69
N GLN A 150 8.31 3.76 3.25
CA GLN A 150 9.41 2.80 3.45
C GLN A 150 9.62 2.43 4.92
N ARG A 151 9.44 3.38 5.85
CA ARG A 151 9.56 3.15 7.30
C ARG A 151 8.43 2.29 7.85
N CYS A 152 7.25 2.33 7.25
CA CYS A 152 6.08 1.57 7.67
C CYS A 152 5.93 0.21 6.97
N MET A 153 6.84 -0.12 6.05
CA MET A 153 6.92 -1.44 5.43
C MET A 153 7.69 -2.42 6.33
N THR A 154 7.00 -3.45 6.82
CA THR A 154 7.63 -4.60 7.49
C THR A 154 8.46 -5.43 6.52
N GLN A 155 9.23 -6.39 7.03
CA GLN A 155 9.99 -7.30 6.18
C GLN A 155 9.06 -8.21 5.37
N GLU A 156 7.97 -8.66 5.98
CA GLU A 156 6.92 -9.47 5.36
C GLU A 156 6.23 -8.69 4.24
N ASP A 157 5.97 -7.40 4.44
CA ASP A 157 5.40 -6.55 3.40
C ASP A 157 6.34 -6.41 2.20
N LYS A 158 7.64 -6.19 2.43
CA LYS A 158 8.63 -6.09 1.35
C LYS A 158 8.72 -7.39 0.55
N GLN A 159 8.73 -8.54 1.22
CA GLN A 159 8.72 -9.84 0.57
C GLN A 159 7.41 -10.13 -0.16
N ALA A 160 6.28 -9.71 0.38
CA ALA A 160 4.99 -9.82 -0.28
C ALA A 160 4.91 -8.93 -1.52
N ALA A 161 5.37 -7.67 -1.42
CA ALA A 161 5.45 -6.74 -2.53
C ALA A 161 6.28 -7.28 -3.70
N GLN A 162 7.48 -7.80 -3.44
CA GLN A 162 8.33 -8.39 -4.48
C GLN A 162 7.63 -9.53 -5.24
N ARG A 163 6.82 -10.33 -4.55
CA ARG A 163 6.03 -11.41 -5.17
C ARG A 163 4.81 -10.88 -5.92
N LEU A 164 4.17 -9.84 -5.40
CA LEU A 164 2.90 -9.31 -5.89
C LEU A 164 3.07 -8.37 -7.10
N LYS A 165 4.19 -7.64 -7.19
CA LYS A 165 4.50 -6.72 -8.30
C LYS A 165 4.23 -7.29 -9.71
N PRO A 166 4.80 -8.45 -10.11
CA PRO A 166 4.56 -8.99 -11.45
C PRO A 166 3.10 -9.39 -11.67
N VAL A 167 2.40 -9.84 -10.63
CA VAL A 167 0.97 -10.19 -10.69
C VAL A 167 0.13 -8.93 -10.90
N MET A 168 0.42 -7.87 -10.16
CA MET A 168 -0.22 -6.57 -10.29
C MET A 168 -0.02 -5.99 -11.69
N MET A 169 1.21 -5.95 -12.20
CA MET A 169 1.50 -5.46 -13.55
C MET A 169 0.74 -6.24 -14.62
N LYS A 170 0.74 -7.57 -14.53
CA LYS A 170 -0.02 -8.41 -15.46
C LYS A 170 -1.52 -8.09 -15.44
N LYS A 171 -2.11 -7.93 -14.25
CA LYS A 171 -3.54 -7.63 -14.10
C LYS A 171 -3.89 -6.25 -14.63
N ILE A 172 -3.07 -5.24 -14.35
CA ILE A 172 -3.25 -3.88 -14.90
C ILE A 172 -3.22 -3.91 -16.42
N MET A 173 -2.23 -4.58 -17.01
CA MET A 173 -2.11 -4.71 -18.46
C MET A 173 -3.33 -5.40 -19.08
N GLN A 174 -3.82 -6.47 -18.44
CA GLN A 174 -5.04 -7.15 -18.87
C GLN A 174 -6.30 -6.27 -18.78
N MET A 175 -6.40 -5.38 -17.80
CA MET A 175 -7.54 -4.46 -17.72
C MET A 175 -7.48 -3.41 -18.82
N ILE A 176 -6.30 -2.87 -19.12
CA ILE A 176 -6.08 -1.92 -20.22
C ILE A 176 -6.44 -2.55 -21.57
N ASP A 177 -6.02 -3.80 -21.81
CA ASP A 177 -6.31 -4.50 -23.07
C ASP A 177 -7.80 -4.84 -23.27
N ASN A 178 -8.59 -4.85 -22.19
CA ASN A 178 -10.01 -5.21 -22.22
C ASN A 178 -10.96 -4.00 -22.04
N SER A 179 -10.42 -2.78 -21.91
CA SER A 179 -11.18 -1.53 -21.81
C SER A 179 -11.32 -0.86 -23.17
#